data_AF-A0A7H8M777-F1
#
_entry.id   AF-A0A7H8M777-F1
#
_cell.length_a   1.000
_cell.length_b   1.000
_cell.length_c   1.000
_cell.angle_alpha   90.00
_cell.angle_beta   90.00
_cell.angle_gamma   90.00
#
_symmetry.space_group_name_H-M   'P 1'
#
loop_
_entity.id
_entity.type
_entity.pdbx_description
1 polymer ?
#
loop_
_entity_poly.entity_id
_entity_poly.type
_entity_poly.pdbx_seq_one_letter_code
_entity_poly.pdbx_strand_id
1 'polypeptide(L)'
;MAERKKILLRLDPAVHDALARWAGDELRSTNAQIEFLLRRALADAGRMPGSAERMRGPGRPRRRPGPTGGDADGNADEDDPPGGGSED
;
A
#
# COMPACT_ATOMS: atom_id res chain seq x y z
N MET A 1 12.43 0.12 -10.36
CA MET A 1 11.91 -0.25 -9.02
C MET A 1 12.51 -1.59 -8.72
N ALA A 2 13.54 -1.65 -7.87
CA ALA A 2 14.01 -2.92 -7.35
C ALA A 2 12.82 -3.70 -6.76
N GLU A 3 12.78 -5.00 -7.04
CA GLU A 3 11.78 -5.89 -6.47
C GLU A 3 11.93 -5.90 -4.94
N ARG A 4 10.82 -5.66 -4.22
CA ARG A 4 10.86 -5.64 -2.76
C ARG A 4 10.78 -7.06 -2.24
N LYS A 5 11.79 -7.47 -1.50
CA LYS A 5 11.78 -8.76 -0.80
C LYS A 5 10.83 -8.70 0.40
N LYS A 6 9.82 -9.57 0.39
CA LYS A 6 8.95 -9.80 1.56
C LYS A 6 9.62 -10.83 2.46
N ILE A 7 9.74 -10.52 3.75
CA ILE A 7 10.28 -11.42 4.76
C ILE A 7 9.29 -11.54 5.91
N LEU A 8 9.20 -12.73 6.51
CA LEU A 8 8.47 -12.93 7.76
C LEU A 8 9.45 -12.68 8.91
N LEU A 9 9.14 -11.70 9.76
CA LEU A 9 9.93 -11.37 10.94
C LEU A 9 9.28 -12.02 12.16
N ARG A 10 10.09 -12.69 12.99
CA ARG A 10 9.69 -13.09 14.33
C ARG A 10 10.12 -12.00 15.29
N LEU A 11 9.16 -11.37 15.94
CA LEU A 11 9.37 -10.32 16.91
C LEU A 11 8.61 -10.67 18.18
N ASP A 12 9.14 -10.23 19.31
CA ASP A 12 8.36 -10.18 20.54
C ASP A 12 7.13 -9.28 20.33
N PRO A 13 5.92 -9.69 20.78
CA PRO A 13 4.70 -8.89 20.58
C PRO A 13 4.78 -7.48 21.18
N ALA A 14 5.39 -7.31 22.35
CA ALA A 14 5.51 -5.99 22.98
C ALA A 14 6.44 -5.07 22.18
N VAL A 15 7.50 -5.64 21.59
CA VAL A 15 8.39 -4.89 20.69
C VAL A 15 7.66 -4.46 19.41
N HIS A 16 6.86 -5.35 18.82
CA HIS A 16 6.04 -5.01 17.67
C HIS A 16 5.06 -3.86 17.99
N ASP A 17 4.40 -3.90 19.14
CA ASP A 17 3.45 -2.88 19.55
C ASP A 17 4.12 -1.52 19.82
N ALA A 18 5.31 -1.53 20.42
CA ALA A 18 6.10 -0.31 20.60
C ALA A 18 6.49 0.32 19.25
N LEU A 19 6.92 -0.49 18.27
CA LEU A 19 7.23 -0.03 16.92
C LEU A 19 5.99 0.53 16.19
N ALA A 20 4.84 -0.12 16.35
CA ALA A 20 3.59 0.32 15.73
C ALA A 20 3.11 1.67 16.30
N ARG A 21 3.21 1.86 17.63
CA ARG A 21 2.89 3.15 18.27
C ARG A 21 3.82 4.26 17.79
N TRP A 22 5.14 4.03 17.83
CA TRP A 22 6.11 5.01 17.37
C TRP A 22 5.94 5.37 15.89
N ALA A 23 5.63 4.38 15.04
CA ALA A 23 5.32 4.64 13.64
C ALA A 23 4.09 5.55 13.50
N GLY A 24 3.05 5.32 14.30
CA GLY A 24 1.86 6.17 14.36
C GLY A 24 2.16 7.62 14.74
N ASP A 25 2.98 7.82 15.77
CA ASP A 25 3.40 9.15 16.24
C ASP A 25 4.15 9.94 15.15
N GLU A 26 4.87 9.24 14.27
CA GLU A 26 5.63 9.82 13.16
C GLU A 26 4.87 9.82 11.82
N LEU A 27 3.58 9.48 11.82
CA LEU A 27 2.73 9.37 10.62
C LEU A 27 3.32 8.42 9.55
N ARG A 28 3.96 7.33 9.99
CA ARG A 28 4.54 6.28 9.17
C ARG A 28 3.74 4.99 9.30
N SER A 29 3.81 4.14 8.27
CA SER A 29 3.41 2.74 8.46
C SER A 29 4.47 2.00 9.25
N THR A 30 4.08 0.94 9.97
CA THR A 30 5.01 0.10 10.74
C THR A 30 6.15 -0.43 9.86
N ASN A 31 5.86 -0.83 8.62
CA ASN A 31 6.89 -1.30 7.68
C ASN A 31 7.87 -0.17 7.27
N ALA A 32 7.36 1.05 7.06
CA ALA A 32 8.23 2.18 6.76
C ALA A 32 9.13 2.53 7.96
N GLN A 33 8.61 2.43 9.18
CA GLN A 33 9.39 2.62 10.41
C GLN A 33 10.48 1.57 10.56
N ILE A 34 10.15 0.29 10.35
CA ILE A 34 11.13 -0.82 10.38
C ILE A 34 12.22 -0.59 9.33
N GLU A 35 11.86 -0.22 8.10
CA GLU A 35 12.85 0.05 7.05
C GLU A 35 13.77 1.22 7.42
N PHE A 36 13.21 2.29 7.98
CA PHE A 36 13.99 3.44 8.47
C PHE A 36 15.01 3.03 9.54
N LEU A 37 14.57 2.28 10.53
CA LEU A 37 15.42 1.79 11.61
C LEU A 37 16.55 0.90 11.10
N LEU A 38 16.24 -0.04 10.20
CA LEU A 38 17.25 -0.94 9.63
C LEU A 38 18.30 -0.17 8.82
N ARG A 39 17.87 0.79 7.99
CA ARG A 39 18.79 1.63 7.21
C ARG A 39 19.66 2.51 8.10
N ARG A 40 19.07 3.11 9.13
CA ARG A 40 19.82 3.89 10.12
C ARG A 40 20.85 3.03 10.84
N ALA A 41 20.46 1.86 11.35
CA ALA A 41 21.39 0.95 12.02
C ALA A 41 22.53 0.47 11.10
N LEU A 42 22.25 0.21 9.82
CA LEU A 42 23.28 -0.12 8.83
C LEU A 42 24.22 1.06 8.56
N ALA A 43 23.69 2.29 8.44
CA ALA A 43 24.49 3.48 8.24
C ALA A 43 25.39 3.78 9.45
N ASP A 44 24.82 3.74 10.65
CA ASP A 44 25.53 3.96 11.92
C ASP A 44 26.63 2.90 12.12
N ALA A 45 26.41 1.67 11.65
CA ALA A 45 27.41 0.60 11.66
C ALA A 45 28.42 0.66 10.49
N GLY A 46 28.30 1.62 9.55
CA GLY A 46 29.15 1.71 8.36
C GLY A 46 28.96 0.56 7.36
N ARG A 47 27.79 -0.10 7.37
CA ARG A 47 27.47 -1.30 6.56
C ARG A 47 26.42 -1.05 5.48
N MET A 48 26.08 0.21 5.22
CA MET A 48 25.08 0.55 4.21
C MET A 48 25.56 0.16 2.81
N PRO A 49 24.83 -0.68 2.05
CA PRO A 49 25.24 -1.07 0.70
C PRO A 49 25.19 0.13 -0.26
N GLY A 50 26.25 0.34 -1.05
CA GLY A 50 26.31 1.44 -2.04
C GLY A 50 25.27 1.33 -3.17
N SER A 51 24.71 0.15 -3.40
CA SER A 51 23.66 -0.11 -4.39
C SER A 51 22.23 0.08 -3.85
N ALA A 52 22.07 0.40 -2.57
CA ALA A 52 20.74 0.52 -1.97
C ALA A 52 19.99 1.74 -2.53
N GLU A 53 18.83 1.50 -3.14
CA GLU A 53 17.95 2.59 -3.61
C GLU A 53 17.50 3.50 -2.45
N ARG A 54 17.23 4.77 -2.76
CA ARG A 54 16.65 5.73 -1.81
C ARG A 54 15.30 5.24 -1.29
N MET A 55 15.01 5.53 -0.03
CA MET A 55 13.69 5.25 0.55
C MET A 55 12.60 5.95 -0.26
N ARG A 56 11.51 5.24 -0.56
CA ARG A 56 10.38 5.85 -1.26
C ARG A 56 9.68 6.83 -0.32
N GLY A 57 9.38 8.02 -0.82
CA GLY A 57 8.61 9.02 -0.06
C GLY A 57 7.20 8.53 0.30
N PRO A 58 6.54 9.22 1.25
CA PRO A 58 5.17 8.94 1.64
C PRO A 58 4.21 8.98 0.44
N GLY A 59 3.15 8.17 0.50
CA GLY A 59 2.08 8.16 -0.50
C GLY A 59 1.87 6.83 -1.21
N ARG A 60 0.73 6.73 -1.88
CA ARG A 60 0.32 5.51 -2.58
C ARG A 60 1.30 5.23 -3.71
N PRO A 61 1.78 3.97 -3.87
CA PRO A 61 2.49 3.57 -5.08
C PRO A 61 1.72 4.02 -6.32
N ARG A 62 2.42 4.64 -7.29
CA ARG A 62 1.82 4.89 -8.60
C ARG A 62 1.23 3.57 -9.12
N ARG A 63 -0.06 3.57 -9.48
CA ARG A 63 -0.69 2.43 -10.16
C ARG A 63 0.16 2.17 -11.41
N ARG A 64 0.62 0.93 -11.62
CA ARG A 64 1.26 0.58 -12.90
C ARG A 64 0.25 0.92 -14.00
N PRO A 65 0.62 1.64 -15.08
CA PRO A 65 -0.25 1.71 -16.24
C PRO A 65 -0.47 0.26 -16.69
N GLY A 66 -1.72 -0.21 -16.56
CA GLY A 66 -2.12 -1.47 -17.18
C GLY A 66 -2.13 -1.28 -18.69
N PRO A 67 -1.97 -2.36 -19.48
CA PRO A 67 -2.11 -2.26 -20.93
C PRO A 67 -3.48 -1.67 -21.25
N THR A 68 -3.48 -0.57 -21.99
CA THR A 68 -4.69 0.04 -22.58
C THR A 68 -5.26 -0.94 -23.60
N GLY A 69 -6.46 -1.45 -23.34
CA GLY A 69 -7.20 -2.27 -24.30
C GLY A 69 -8.62 -2.54 -23.82
N GLY A 70 -9.57 -1.83 -24.43
CA GLY A 70 -10.86 -2.36 -24.89
C GLY A 70 -11.92 -2.72 -23.86
N ASP A 71 -13.02 -1.96 -23.95
CA ASP A 71 -14.40 -2.44 -23.93
C ASP A 71 -15.04 -2.83 -22.58
N ALA A 72 -15.81 -1.87 -22.06
CA ALA A 72 -17.16 -2.10 -21.52
C ALA A 72 -17.84 -0.73 -21.30
N ASP A 73 -18.23 -0.07 -22.39
CA ASP A 73 -19.37 0.85 -22.33
C ASP A 73 -20.61 -0.03 -22.10
N GLY A 74 -21.17 0.07 -20.90
CA GLY A 74 -22.40 -0.61 -20.52
C GLY A 74 -23.21 0.32 -19.64
N ASN A 75 -23.73 1.40 -20.23
CA ASN A 75 -24.81 2.18 -19.62
C ASN A 75 -25.72 2.75 -20.72
N ALA A 76 -26.79 2.01 -20.98
CA ALA A 76 -28.02 2.35 -21.73
C ALA A 76 -28.91 1.11 -21.48
N ASP A 77 -30.16 1.15 -21.05
CA ASP A 77 -31.19 2.16 -21.20
C ASP A 77 -32.21 2.03 -20.05
N GLU A 78 -33.00 3.08 -19.91
CA GLU A 78 -34.30 3.14 -19.26
C GLU A 78 -35.20 1.95 -19.63
N ASP A 79 -35.95 1.42 -18.66
CA ASP A 79 -37.26 0.85 -18.94
C ASP A 79 -38.20 1.02 -17.74
N ASP A 80 -39.32 1.65 -18.07
CA ASP A 80 -40.45 2.16 -17.30
C ASP A 80 -41.25 1.03 -16.58
N PRO A 81 -41.86 1.26 -15.40
CA PRO A 81 -42.73 0.24 -14.79
C PRO A 81 -44.12 0.24 -15.44
N PRO A 82 -44.66 -0.89 -15.91
CA PRO A 82 -46.04 -0.91 -16.39
C PRO A 82 -47.01 -0.86 -15.21
N GLY A 83 -47.80 0.21 -15.17
CA GLY A 83 -49.01 0.31 -14.36
C GLY A 83 -50.04 -0.73 -14.78
N GLY A 84 -50.53 -1.51 -13.82
CA GLY A 84 -51.67 -2.41 -13.99
C GLY A 84 -52.76 -2.04 -12.99
N GLY A 85 -53.74 -1.25 -13.45
CA GLY A 85 -54.93 -0.88 -12.68
C GLY A 85 -56.10 -0.52 -13.60
N SER A 86 -57.02 -1.48 -13.77
CA SER A 86 -58.44 -1.35 -14.19
C SER A 86 -58.98 -2.79 -14.30
N GLU A 87 -59.75 -3.30 -13.33
CA GLU A 87 -61.23 -3.27 -13.23
C GLU A 87 -61.94 -4.00 -14.39
N ASP A 88 -62.48 -5.19 -14.11
CA ASP A 88 -63.92 -5.54 -14.08
C ASP A 88 -64.13 -6.98 -13.52
#